data_AF-A0A0T6LRZ4-F1
#
_entry.id   AF-A0A0T6LRZ4-F1
#
_cell.length_a   1.000
_cell.length_b   1.000
_cell.length_c   1.000
_cell.angle_alpha   90.00
_cell.angle_beta   90.00
_cell.angle_gamma   90.00
#
_symmetry.space_group_name_H-M   'P 1'
#
loop_
_entity.id
_entity.type
_entity.pdbx_description
1 polymer ?
#
loop_
_entity_poly.entity_id
_entity_poly.type
_entity_poly.pdbx_seq_one_letter_code
_entity_poly.pdbx_strand_id
1 'polypeptide(L)'
;MNSELPAGWTIERARALSGDPSAAPLSCDRLVVVEVAGQGDYEPLRPDVILAFHELCLVRDDGEWFMGQLDDDGSVICWASYGSDLAEAIRSL
;
A
#
# COMPACT_ATOMS: atom_id res chain seq x y z
N MET A 1 12.61 -3.42 -15.78
CA MET A 1 11.47 -2.71 -16.39
C MET A 1 10.29 -2.91 -15.44
N ASN A 2 10.17 -2.04 -14.43
CA ASN A 2 9.22 -2.19 -13.32
C ASN A 2 7.90 -1.50 -13.67
N SER A 3 6.92 -2.29 -14.06
CA SER A 3 5.53 -1.87 -14.22
C SER A 3 4.69 -2.60 -13.18
N GLU A 4 4.95 -2.30 -11.91
CA GLU A 4 4.27 -2.92 -10.76
C GLU A 4 2.93 -2.24 -10.45
N LEU A 5 2.58 -1.17 -11.15
CA LEU A 5 1.30 -0.48 -10.98
C LEU A 5 0.23 -1.03 -11.93
N PRO A 6 -1.06 -1.04 -11.52
CA PRO A 6 -2.17 -1.45 -12.38
C PRO A 6 -2.21 -0.69 -13.70
N ALA A 7 -2.79 -1.29 -14.73
CA ALA A 7 -2.83 -0.72 -16.08
C ALA A 7 -3.40 0.71 -16.08
N GLY A 8 -2.60 1.68 -16.54
CA GLY A 8 -2.96 3.11 -16.59
C GLY A 8 -2.54 3.92 -15.37
N TRP A 9 -1.89 3.29 -14.37
CA TRP A 9 -1.27 3.98 -13.25
C TRP A 9 0.24 4.10 -13.41
N THR A 10 0.75 5.29 -13.08
CA THR A 10 2.17 5.58 -12.97
C THR A 10 2.44 6.17 -11.59
N ILE A 11 3.68 6.05 -11.11
CA ILE A 11 4.05 6.62 -9.81
C ILE A 11 3.85 8.13 -9.80
N GLU A 12 4.10 8.81 -10.92
CA GLU A 12 3.87 10.25 -11.08
C GLU A 12 2.40 10.62 -10.88
N ARG A 13 1.48 9.79 -11.38
CA ARG A 13 0.05 9.99 -11.20
C ARG A 13 -0.37 9.75 -9.74
N ALA A 14 0.20 8.74 -9.09
CA ALA A 14 -0.02 8.49 -7.67
C ALA A 14 0.46 9.68 -6.82
N ARG A 15 1.67 10.21 -7.08
CA ARG A 15 2.21 11.41 -6.44
C ARG A 15 1.32 12.64 -6.63
N ALA A 16 0.83 12.84 -7.84
CA ALA A 16 -0.05 13.97 -8.15
C ALA A 16 -1.40 13.87 -7.44
N LEU A 17 -1.92 12.66 -7.22
CA LEU A 17 -3.20 12.45 -6.55
C LEU A 17 -3.06 12.48 -5.02
N SER A 18 -2.00 11.90 -4.47
CA SER A 18 -1.72 11.93 -3.02
C SER A 18 -1.26 13.31 -2.56
N GLY A 19 -0.70 14.13 -3.45
CA GLY A 19 0.01 15.36 -3.11
C GLY A 19 1.41 15.12 -2.52
N ASP A 20 1.87 13.87 -2.51
CA ASP A 20 3.16 13.45 -1.96
C ASP A 20 4.17 13.25 -3.10
N PRO A 21 5.17 14.13 -3.28
CA PRO A 21 6.17 13.98 -4.32
C PRO A 21 7.19 12.86 -4.04
N SER A 22 7.29 12.43 -2.77
CA SER A 22 8.19 11.37 -2.30
C SER A 22 7.62 9.98 -2.54
N ALA A 23 6.35 9.87 -2.97
CA ALA A 23 5.70 8.58 -3.12
C ALA A 23 6.51 7.64 -4.03
N ALA A 24 6.77 6.42 -3.60
CA ALA A 24 7.63 5.50 -4.32
C ALA A 24 7.11 4.06 -4.24
N PRO A 25 7.24 3.27 -5.33
CA PRO A 25 7.01 1.85 -5.26
C PRO A 25 8.10 1.19 -4.42
N LEU A 26 7.69 0.17 -3.70
CA LEU A 26 8.46 -0.47 -2.65
C LEU A 26 8.46 -1.99 -2.90
N SER A 27 9.60 -2.66 -2.63
CA SER A 27 9.76 -4.09 -2.94
C SER A 27 8.78 -4.96 -2.14
N CYS A 28 8.13 -5.92 -2.81
CA CYS A 28 7.22 -6.89 -2.21
C CYS A 28 7.90 -7.98 -1.35
N ASP A 29 9.24 -8.03 -1.31
CA ASP A 29 10.03 -8.99 -0.51
C ASP A 29 10.00 -8.73 1.01
N ARG A 30 9.32 -7.67 1.43
CA ARG A 30 9.20 -7.28 2.85
C ARG A 30 8.04 -7.99 3.54
N LEU A 31 8.09 -8.04 4.87
CA LEU A 31 6.95 -8.50 5.66
C LEU A 31 5.81 -7.47 5.59
N VAL A 32 4.64 -7.94 5.16
CA VAL A 32 3.40 -7.17 5.22
C VAL A 32 2.36 -7.97 5.97
N VAL A 33 1.73 -7.33 6.95
CA VAL A 33 0.67 -7.92 7.75
C VAL A 33 -0.52 -6.98 7.79
N VAL A 34 -1.72 -7.53 7.91
CA VAL A 34 -2.94 -6.77 8.18
C VAL A 34 -3.45 -7.08 9.58
N GLU A 35 -3.77 -6.04 10.33
CA GLU A 35 -4.42 -6.15 11.63
C GLU A 35 -5.88 -6.56 11.44
N VAL A 36 -6.26 -7.70 12.00
CA VAL A 36 -7.64 -8.17 11.98
C VAL A 36 -8.41 -7.49 13.10
N ALA A 37 -9.27 -6.55 12.70
CA ALA A 37 -10.06 -5.75 13.63
C ALA A 37 -10.82 -6.64 14.64
N GLY A 38 -10.54 -6.44 15.93
CA GLY A 38 -11.23 -7.12 17.04
C GLY A 38 -10.62 -8.44 17.49
N GLN A 39 -9.56 -8.94 16.85
CA GLN A 39 -8.86 -10.14 17.28
C GLN A 39 -7.48 -9.87 17.88
N GLY A 40 -6.86 -8.73 17.57
CA GLY A 40 -5.47 -8.45 17.96
C GLY A 40 -4.47 -9.41 17.29
N ASP A 41 -4.91 -10.05 16.22
CA ASP A 41 -4.13 -10.93 15.37
C ASP A 41 -3.70 -10.17 14.10
N TYR A 42 -2.55 -10.56 13.57
CA TYR A 42 -1.98 -10.04 12.34
C TYR A 42 -1.93 -11.16 11.31
N GLU A 43 -2.55 -10.95 10.15
CA GLU A 43 -2.51 -11.90 9.04
C GLU A 43 -1.47 -11.47 8.00
N PRO A 44 -0.55 -12.36 7.59
CA PRO A 44 0.43 -12.04 6.56
C PRO A 44 -0.26 -11.89 5.20
N LEU A 45 -0.04 -10.74 4.56
CA LEU A 45 -0.48 -10.48 3.20
C LEU A 45 0.61 -10.85 2.20
N ARG A 46 0.21 -11.17 0.97
CA ARG A 46 1.12 -11.40 -0.16
C ARG A 46 0.96 -10.25 -1.16
N PRO A 47 1.65 -9.12 -0.89
CA PRO A 47 1.49 -7.95 -1.72
C PRO A 47 2.04 -8.18 -3.12
N ASP A 48 1.21 -7.93 -4.13
CA ASP A 48 1.68 -7.80 -5.51
C ASP A 48 2.28 -6.42 -5.76
N VAL A 49 1.82 -5.40 -5.01
CA VAL A 49 2.24 -4.01 -5.17
C VAL A 49 2.32 -3.32 -3.81
N ILE A 50 3.40 -2.57 -3.58
CA ILE A 50 3.52 -1.70 -2.40
C ILE A 50 3.90 -0.30 -2.85
N LEU A 51 3.18 0.70 -2.36
CA LEU A 51 3.42 2.11 -2.59
C LEU A 51 3.59 2.79 -1.24
N ALA A 52 4.73 3.42 -1.00
CA ALA A 52 4.91 4.28 0.16
C ALA A 52 4.63 5.74 -0.18
N PHE A 53 4.05 6.43 0.79
CA PHE A 53 3.69 7.83 0.82
C PHE A 53 4.18 8.39 2.16
N HIS A 54 5.41 8.89 2.19
CA HIS A 54 6.11 9.27 3.42
C HIS A 54 6.07 8.15 4.49
N GLU A 55 5.17 8.28 5.46
CA GLU A 55 4.99 7.38 6.61
C GLU A 55 3.98 6.26 6.30
N LEU A 56 3.02 6.54 5.40
CA LEU A 56 1.94 5.64 5.04
C LEU A 56 2.33 4.74 3.86
N CYS A 57 1.68 3.60 3.75
CA CYS A 57 1.84 2.65 2.66
C CYS A 57 0.49 2.17 2.16
N LEU A 58 0.36 2.04 0.85
CA LEU A 58 -0.72 1.29 0.20
C LEU A 58 -0.16 -0.01 -0.34
N VAL A 59 -0.84 -1.10 0.01
CA VAL A 59 -0.46 -2.46 -0.29
C VAL A 59 -1.58 -3.08 -1.12
N ARG A 60 -1.26 -3.73 -2.22
CA ARG A 60 -2.24 -4.46 -3.02
C ARG A 60 -2.11 -5.96 -2.79
N ASP A 61 -3.18 -6.60 -2.34
CA ASP A 61 -3.28 -8.05 -2.15
C ASP A 61 -4.59 -8.54 -2.79
N ASP A 62 -4.49 -9.58 -3.64
CA ASP A 62 -5.61 -10.16 -4.42
C ASP A 62 -6.49 -9.16 -5.19
N GLY A 63 -5.94 -7.98 -5.52
CA GLY A 63 -6.66 -6.93 -6.23
C GLY A 63 -7.34 -5.89 -5.32
N GLU A 64 -7.28 -6.04 -4.01
CA GLU A 64 -7.73 -5.07 -3.01
C GLU A 64 -6.56 -4.26 -2.46
N TRP A 65 -6.82 -2.99 -2.14
CA TRP A 65 -5.86 -2.07 -1.57
C TRP A 65 -6.05 -1.97 -0.06
N PHE A 66 -4.97 -2.19 0.65
CA PHE A 66 -4.86 -2.06 2.09
C PHE A 66 -3.98 -0.87 2.41
N MET A 67 -4.43 -0.02 3.33
CA MET A 67 -3.61 1.04 3.90
C MET A 67 -2.94 0.55 5.16
N GLY A 68 -1.66 0.89 5.25
CA GLY A 68 -0.83 0.64 6.39
C GLY A 68 0.20 1.73 6.60
N GLN A 69 1.11 1.45 7.52
CA GLN A 69 2.27 2.29 7.85
C GLN A 69 3.52 1.45 7.70
N LEU A 70 4.60 2.10 7.27
CA LEU A 70 5.92 1.51 7.34
C LEU A 70 6.45 1.62 8.76
N ASP A 71 6.79 0.49 9.36
CA ASP A 71 7.45 0.41 10.66
C ASP A 71 8.97 0.59 10.54
N ASP A 72 9.66 0.88 11.64
CA ASP A 72 11.11 1.15 11.67
C ASP A 72 11.93 -0.10 11.27
N ASP A 73 11.37 -1.29 11.48
CA ASP A 73 11.94 -2.57 11.03
C ASP A 73 11.82 -2.78 9.50
N GLY A 74 11.10 -1.88 8.80
CA GLY A 74 10.83 -1.98 7.36
C GLY A 74 9.62 -2.88 7.01
N SER A 75 8.95 -3.40 8.03
CA SER A 75 7.68 -4.13 7.93
C SER A 75 6.52 -3.17 7.66
N VAL A 76 5.47 -3.63 6.99
CA VAL A 76 4.25 -2.83 6.76
C VAL A 76 3.09 -3.45 7.53
N ILE A 77 2.42 -2.62 8.33
CA ILE A 77 1.24 -3.02 9.10
C ILE A 77 0.02 -2.31 8.52
N CYS A 78 -0.85 -3.07 7.87
CA CYS A 78 -2.12 -2.60 7.32
C CYS A 78 -3.24 -2.67 8.36
N TRP A 79 -4.17 -1.72 8.34
CA TRP A 79 -5.32 -1.68 9.27
C TRP A 79 -6.66 -1.38 8.59
N ALA A 80 -6.64 -0.96 7.32
CA ALA A 80 -7.85 -0.62 6.59
C ALA A 80 -7.77 -1.11 5.14
N SER A 81 -8.90 -1.58 4.61
CA SER A 81 -9.06 -1.96 3.20
C SER A 81 -9.93 -0.94 2.46
N TYR A 82 -9.53 -0.57 1.25
CA TYR A 82 -10.18 0.40 0.37
C TYR A 82 -10.77 -0.24 -0.90
N GLY A 83 -10.75 -1.57 -0.99
CA GLY A 83 -11.20 -2.32 -2.15
C GLY A 83 -10.26 -2.15 -3.36
N SER A 84 -10.77 -2.35 -4.57
CA SER A 84 -9.93 -2.43 -5.77
C SER A 84 -9.56 -1.08 -6.42
N ASP A 85 -10.13 0.02 -5.94
CA ASP A 85 -9.90 1.35 -6.51
C ASP A 85 -8.71 2.06 -5.85
N LEU A 86 -7.60 2.15 -6.59
CA LEU A 86 -6.39 2.84 -6.12
C LEU A 86 -6.60 4.34 -5.93
N ALA A 87 -7.48 4.99 -6.71
CA ALA A 87 -7.70 6.43 -6.57
C ALA A 87 -8.39 6.74 -5.24
N GLU A 88 -9.40 5.96 -4.86
CA GLU A 88 -10.10 6.11 -3.60
C GLU A 88 -9.18 5.80 -2.41
N ALA A 89 -8.32 4.79 -2.53
CA ALA A 89 -7.31 4.48 -1.52
C ALA A 89 -6.33 5.64 -1.31
N ILE A 90 -5.79 6.20 -2.41
CA ILE A 90 -4.88 7.36 -2.35
C ILE A 90 -5.57 8.61 -1.81
N ARG A 91 -6.84 8.84 -2.16
CA ARG A 91 -7.63 9.97 -1.65
C ARG A 91 -7.93 9.91 -0.16
N SER A 92 -7.77 8.74 0.43
CA SER A 92 -8.04 8.49 1.84
C SER A 92 -6.78 8.54 2.70
N LEU A 93 -5.60 8.74 2.10
CA LEU A 93 -4.35 9.07 2.78
C LEU A 93 -4.44 10.47 3.41
#